data_AF-A0A916U3N0-F1
#
_entry.id   AF-A0A916U3N0-F1
#
_cell.length_a   1.000
_cell.length_b   1.000
_cell.length_c   1.000
_cell.angle_alpha   90.00
_cell.angle_beta   90.00
_cell.angle_gamma   90.00
#
_symmetry.space_group_name_H-M   'P 1'
#
loop_
_entity.id
_entity.type
_entity.pdbx_description
1 polymer ?
#
loop_
_entity_poly.entity_id
_entity_poly.type
_entity_poly.pdbx_seq_one_letter_code
_entity_poly.pdbx_strand_id
1 'polypeptide(L)' 'MEREYLLRMLETIEHQESSSILGGMEHEYEELEAHGYVTIHREHVQHYAVLTAMGKLKLQQLRDGLE' A
#
# COMPACT_ATOMS: atom_id res chain seq x y z
N MET A 1 3.45 4.00 -11.24
CA MET A 1 3.24 4.97 -10.14
C MET A 1 4.40 5.97 -9.96
N GLU A 2 4.15 7.24 -9.57
CA GLU A 2 5.21 8.20 -9.16
C GLU A 2 5.73 7.92 -7.75
N ARG A 3 7.00 8.27 -7.47
CA ARG A 3 7.68 7.99 -6.17
C ARG A 3 6.95 8.59 -4.97
N GLU A 4 6.62 9.87 -5.02
CA GLU A 4 5.94 10.57 -3.93
C GLU A 4 4.54 10.00 -3.69
N TYR A 5 3.88 9.59 -4.76
CA TYR A 5 2.56 8.96 -4.69
C TYR A 5 2.64 7.56 -4.05
N LEU A 6 3.63 6.74 -4.46
CA LEU A 6 3.90 5.44 -3.85
C LEU A 6 4.22 5.55 -2.35
N LEU A 7 5.06 6.52 -1.96
CA LEU A 7 5.36 6.78 -0.55
C LEU A 7 4.09 7.07 0.24
N ARG A 8 3.27 8.03 -0.22
CA ARG A 8 2.01 8.38 0.47
C ARG A 8 1.04 7.21 0.58
N MET A 9 0.93 6.37 -0.45
CA MET A 9 0.09 5.17 -0.39
C MET A 9 0.61 4.20 0.66
N LEU A 10 1.89 3.84 0.63
CA LEU A 10 2.47 2.89 1.60
C LEU A 10 2.38 3.42 3.03
N GLU A 11 2.57 4.73 3.25
CA GLU A 11 2.38 5.36 4.57
C GLU A 11 0.92 5.36 5.02
N THR A 12 -0.03 5.53 4.10
CA THR A 12 -1.45 5.44 4.42
C THR A 12 -1.80 4.02 4.87
N ILE A 13 -1.28 3.01 4.17
CA ILE A 13 -1.51 1.60 4.51
C ILE A 13 -0.84 1.21 5.83
N GLU A 14 0.36 1.76 6.11
CA GLU A 14 1.05 1.54 7.39
C GLU A 14 0.24 2.08 8.58
N HIS A 15 -0.36 3.27 8.43
CA HIS A 15 -1.11 3.93 9.49
C HIS A 15 -2.58 3.53 9.58
N GLN A 16 -3.18 2.97 8.52
CA GLN A 16 -4.59 2.58 8.52
C GLN A 16 -4.81 1.21 9.18
N GLU A 17 -5.20 1.25 10.45
CA GLU A 17 -5.93 0.16 11.09
C GLU A 17 -7.40 0.18 10.62
N SER A 18 -7.69 -0.39 9.44
CA SER A 18 -9.05 -0.65 8.93
C SER A 18 -9.85 0.57 8.42
N SER A 19 -9.51 1.09 7.24
CA SER A 19 -10.45 1.94 6.47
C SER A 19 -10.74 1.29 5.13
N SER A 20 -11.95 1.45 4.59
CA SER A 20 -12.30 0.98 3.24
C SER A 20 -11.44 1.69 2.22
N ILE A 21 -10.44 0.98 1.71
CA ILE A 21 -9.41 1.56 0.84
C ILE A 21 -9.86 1.61 -0.63
N LEU A 22 -10.81 0.76 -1.01
CA LEU A 22 -11.22 0.55 -2.41
C LEU A 22 -12.31 1.54 -2.87
N GLY A 23 -12.21 2.81 -2.48
CA GLY A 23 -13.10 3.89 -2.89
C GLY A 23 -12.61 4.62 -4.14
N GLY A 24 -12.41 3.91 -5.25
CA GLY A 24 -11.97 4.49 -6.54
C GLY A 24 -10.47 4.50 -6.82
N MET A 25 -9.64 3.91 -5.94
CA MET A 25 -8.20 3.69 -6.16
C MET A 25 -7.86 2.19 -6.35
N GLU A 26 -8.84 1.35 -6.70
CA GLU A 26 -8.67 -0.11 -6.80
C GLU A 26 -7.47 -0.50 -7.65
N HIS A 27 -7.31 0.16 -8.80
CA HIS A 27 -6.23 -0.12 -9.73
C HIS A 27 -4.84 0.13 -9.12
N GLU A 28 -4.66 1.24 -8.41
CA GLU A 28 -3.39 1.55 -7.74
C GLU A 28 -3.05 0.54 -6.64
N TYR A 29 -4.05 0.10 -5.86
CA TYR A 29 -3.82 -0.94 -4.84
C TYR A 29 -3.49 -2.29 -5.46
N GLU A 30 -4.13 -2.64 -6.57
CA GLU A 30 -3.82 -3.84 -7.34
C GLU A 30 -2.40 -3.81 -7.94
N GLU A 31 -1.93 -2.64 -8.40
CA GLU A 31 -0.54 -2.45 -8.83
C GLU A 31 0.42 -2.70 -7.65
N LEU A 32 0.12 -2.19 -6.45
CA LEU A 32 0.93 -2.46 -5.25
C LEU A 32 0.95 -3.94 -4.84
N GLU A 33 -0.19 -4.62 -4.98
CA GLU A 33 -0.30 -6.06 -4.70
C GLU A 33 0.48 -6.88 -5.74
N ALA A 34 0.41 -6.50 -7.02
CA ALA A 34 1.17 -7.12 -8.10
C ALA A 34 2.69 -6.95 -7.92
N HIS A 35 3.13 -5.82 -7.36
CA HIS A 35 4.52 -5.60 -6.97
C HIS A 35 4.92 -6.32 -5.67
N GLY A 36 3.96 -6.93 -4.96
CA GLY A 36 4.18 -7.63 -3.70
C GLY A 36 4.44 -6.70 -2.51
N TYR A 37 4.13 -5.40 -2.63
CA TYR A 37 4.29 -4.45 -1.52
C TYR A 37 3.16 -4.53 -0.52
N VAL A 38 1.95 -4.89 -0.97
CA VAL A 38 0.76 -4.99 -0.12
C VAL A 38 0.03 -6.31 -0.37
N THR A 39 -0.84 -6.68 0.57
CA THR A 39 -1.83 -7.74 0.39
C THR A 39 -3.21 -7.14 0.63
N ILE A 40 -4.13 -7.32 -0.32
CA ILE A 40 -5.49 -6.78 -0.25
C ILE A 40 -6.43 -7.88 0.24
N HIS A 41 -7.02 -7.67 1.41
CA HIS A 41 -8.03 -8.55 1.98
C HIS A 41 -9.42 -8.11 1.50
N ARG A 42 -9.85 -8.71 0.38
CA ARG A 42 -11.16 -8.48 -0.25
C ARG A 42 -12.31 -9.27 0.40
N GLU A 43 -11.98 -10.19 1.30
CA GLU A 43 -12.94 -11.09 1.96
C GLU A 43 -13.73 -10.43 3.11
N HIS A 44 -13.32 -9.24 3.53
CA HIS A 44 -14.01 -8.47 4.58
C HIS A 44 -15.00 -7.48 3.97
N VAL A 45 -16.13 -7.26 4.68
CA VAL A 45 -17.14 -6.24 4.33
C VAL A 45 -16.53 -4.84 4.14
N GLN A 46 -15.39 -4.59 4.80
CA GLN A 46 -14.50 -3.47 4.51
C GLN A 46 -13.21 -4.03 3.90
N HIS A 47 -12.99 -3.78 2.61
CA HIS A 47 -11.73 -4.11 1.97
C HIS A 47 -10.59 -3.30 2.62
N TYR A 48 -9.55 -3.99 3.07
CA TYR A 48 -8.35 -3.37 3.62
C TYR A 48 -7.09 -3.94 2.98
N ALA A 49 -6.01 -3.16 2.98
CA ALA A 49 -4.69 -3.59 2.54
C ALA A 49 -3.73 -3.60 3.72
N VAL A 50 -2.75 -4.51 3.67
CA VAL A 50 -1.68 -4.60 4.68
C VAL A 50 -0.33 -4.60 3.98
N LEU A 51 0.65 -3.90 4.55
CA LEU A 51 2.03 -3.94 4.05
C LEU A 51 2.66 -5.33 4.24
N THR A 52 3.24 -5.86 3.18
CA THR A 52 4.09 -7.05 3.25
C THR A 52 5.47 -6.67 3.81
N ALA A 53 6.32 -7.67 4.06
CA ALA A 53 7.73 -7.43 4.41
C ALA A 53 8.47 -6.60 3.34
N MET A 54 8.19 -6.87 2.06
CA MET A 54 8.74 -6.11 0.93
C MET A 54 8.20 -4.66 0.92
N GLY A 55 6.91 -4.47 1.18
CA GLY A 55 6.32 -3.13 1.26
C GLY A 55 6.92 -2.28 2.36
N LYS A 56 7.15 -2.87 3.54
CA LYS A 56 7.82 -2.19 4.67
C LYS A 56 9.26 -1.80 4.32
N LEU A 57 10.01 -2.71 3.69
CA LEU A 57 11.37 -2.40 3.24
C LEU A 57 11.37 -1.27 2.20
N LYS A 58 10.46 -1.33 1.21
CA LYS A 58 10.36 -0.29 0.18
C LYS A 58 9.95 1.05 0.77
N LEU A 59 9.01 1.06 1.71
CA LEU A 59 8.61 2.27 2.44
C LEU A 59 9.80 2.89 3.17
N GLN A 60 10.61 2.08 3.86
CA GLN A 60 11.82 2.54 4.53
C GLN A 60 12.82 3.15 3.53
N GLN A 61 13.10 2.48 2.41
CA GLN A 61 13.96 3.02 1.35
C GLN A 61 13.46 4.36 0.80
N LEU A 62 12.15 4.49 0.58
CA LEU A 62 11.53 5.73 0.12
C LEU A 62 11.64 6.85 1.15
N ARG A 63 11.56 6.55 2.46
CA ARG A 63 11.80 7.53 3.53
C ARG A 63 13.26 7.96 3.58
N ASP A 64 14.18 7.03 3.40
CA ASP A 64 15.62 7.27 3.44
C ASP A 64 16.18 7.95 2.17
N GLY A 65 15.35 8.15 1.14
CA GLY A 65 15.82 8.71 -0.14
C GLY A 65 16.61 7.72 -0.99
N LEU A 66 16.52 6.43 -0.68
CA LEU A 66 17.22 5.35 -1.39
C LEU A 66 16.30 4.82 -2.50
N GLU A 67 16.77 4.87 -3.75
CA GLU A 67 16.02 4.41 -4.94
C GLU A 67 16.09 2.90 -5.17
#